data_AF-A0A964KVB3-F1
#
_entry.id   AF-A0A964KVB3-F1
#
_cell.length_a   1.000
_cell.length_b   1.000
_cell.length_c   1.000
_cell.angle_alpha   90.00
_cell.angle_beta   90.00
_cell.angle_gamma   90.00
#
_symmetry.space_group_name_H-M   'P 1'
#
loop_
_entity.id
_entity.type
_entity.pdbx_description
1 polymer ?
#
loop_
_entity_poly.entity_id
_entity_poly.type
_entity_poly.pdbx_seq_one_letter_code
_entity_poly.pdbx_strand_id
1 'polypeptide(L)'
;MHVALASESDDRAFVPEPFTPFYQRSLYQTYRRAAILALQALRQQVPRLPADVRPDAERLIGLEEQLLDRFSFLLGPLIRVVRMRQHGDLHLRQVLYTSGDFYFIDVEGEPTRPLSERRLKRSALRDVAGMLRSFEYAAQHGLIKEQERAGRPGDVPKLEPWARYWSIWASAAFLRGYLSTAADAPFVPRNSENLHQLLQANLLEKALYELDDELNNRPEWIGLRLRGILWLLGES
;
A
#
# COMPACT_ATOMS: atom_id res chain seq x y z
N MET A 1 -1.88 -1.61 -18.52
CA MET A 1 -0.48 -1.33 -18.14
C MET A 1 0.31 -2.59 -17.78
N HIS A 2 0.08 -3.25 -16.64
CA HIS A 2 0.93 -4.38 -16.22
C HIS A 2 1.01 -5.54 -17.21
N VAL A 3 -0.10 -5.92 -17.87
CA VAL A 3 -0.04 -6.95 -18.93
C VAL A 3 0.97 -6.60 -20.03
N ALA A 4 1.04 -5.34 -20.44
CA ALA A 4 2.02 -4.87 -21.42
C ALA A 4 3.46 -4.82 -20.86
N LEU A 5 3.65 -4.44 -19.59
CA LEU A 5 4.97 -4.46 -18.95
C LEU A 5 5.49 -5.88 -18.68
N ALA A 6 4.61 -6.88 -18.68
CA ALA A 6 4.94 -8.28 -18.47
C ALA A 6 5.04 -9.09 -19.78
N SER A 7 4.75 -8.49 -20.93
CA SER A 7 4.84 -9.18 -22.21
C SER A 7 6.29 -9.45 -22.59
N GLU A 8 6.49 -10.30 -23.59
CA GLU A 8 7.80 -10.54 -24.18
C GLU A 8 8.43 -9.21 -24.63
N SER A 9 9.72 -9.06 -24.35
CA SER A 9 10.49 -7.85 -24.62
C SER A 9 11.93 -8.25 -24.90
N ASP A 10 12.51 -7.69 -25.96
CA ASP A 10 13.94 -7.84 -26.29
C ASP A 10 14.84 -7.09 -25.28
N ASP A 11 14.28 -6.09 -24.57
CA ASP A 11 14.97 -5.44 -23.47
C ASP A 11 14.90 -6.28 -22.19
N ARG A 12 16.07 -6.83 -21.79
CA ARG A 12 16.28 -7.58 -20.55
C ARG A 12 15.82 -6.84 -19.29
N ALA A 13 15.80 -5.50 -19.30
CA ALA A 13 15.32 -4.70 -18.17
C ALA A 13 13.81 -4.88 -17.92
N PHE A 14 13.04 -5.29 -18.93
CA PHE A 14 11.59 -5.50 -18.85
C PHE A 14 11.16 -6.96 -18.77
N VAL A 15 12.01 -7.90 -19.21
CA VAL A 15 11.74 -9.35 -19.11
C VAL A 15 11.38 -9.73 -17.66
N PRO A 16 10.16 -10.24 -17.39
CA PRO A 16 9.79 -10.68 -16.05
C PRO A 16 10.68 -11.82 -15.56
N GLU A 17 10.91 -11.87 -14.25
CA GLU A 17 11.75 -12.90 -13.63
C GLU A 17 10.95 -13.67 -12.58
N PRO A 18 11.06 -14.99 -12.48
CA PRO A 18 10.35 -15.74 -11.46
C PRO A 18 10.83 -15.34 -10.06
N PHE A 19 9.92 -15.41 -9.08
CA PHE A 19 10.34 -15.43 -7.69
C PHE A 19 11.27 -16.62 -7.46
N THR A 20 12.42 -16.36 -6.86
CA THR A 20 13.33 -17.39 -6.37
C THR A 20 13.20 -17.52 -4.85
N PRO A 21 13.58 -18.65 -4.25
CA PRO A 21 13.61 -18.78 -2.79
C PRO A 21 14.46 -17.68 -2.12
N PHE A 22 15.58 -17.31 -2.76
CA PHE A 22 16.43 -16.22 -2.29
C PHE A 22 15.72 -14.86 -2.36
N TYR A 23 15.03 -14.56 -3.47
CA TYR A 23 14.28 -13.31 -3.60
C TYR A 23 13.11 -13.23 -2.61
N GLN A 24 12.35 -14.31 -2.41
CA GLN A 24 11.24 -14.33 -1.47
C GLN A 24 11.73 -14.10 -0.02
N ARG A 25 12.84 -14.73 0.37
CA ARG A 25 13.47 -14.49 1.67
C ARG A 25 14.03 -13.07 1.80
N SER A 26 14.62 -12.52 0.74
CA SER A 26 15.03 -11.11 0.69
C SER A 26 13.84 -10.17 0.88
N LEU A 27 12.71 -10.45 0.26
CA LEU A 27 11.49 -9.65 0.38
C LEU A 27 10.98 -9.62 1.82
N TYR A 28 10.97 -10.78 2.50
CA TYR A 28 10.67 -10.86 3.94
C TYR A 28 11.57 -9.94 4.76
N GLN A 29 12.88 -10.00 4.54
CA GLN A 29 13.83 -9.16 5.29
C GLN A 29 13.61 -7.66 5.01
N THR A 30 13.27 -7.30 3.77
CA THR A 30 12.93 -5.92 3.41
C THR A 30 11.69 -5.44 4.16
N TYR A 31 10.59 -6.20 4.13
CA TYR A 31 9.34 -5.82 4.80
C TYR A 31 9.48 -5.79 6.32
N ARG A 32 10.14 -6.80 6.89
CA ARG A 32 10.45 -6.84 8.33
C ARG A 32 11.29 -5.64 8.76
N ARG A 33 12.30 -5.26 7.98
CA ARG A 33 13.13 -4.08 8.27
C ARG A 33 12.31 -2.80 8.20
N ALA A 34 11.47 -2.64 7.16
CA ALA A 34 10.60 -1.46 7.02
C ALA A 34 9.66 -1.30 8.23
N ALA A 35 9.06 -2.39 8.69
CA ALA A 35 8.22 -2.41 9.89
C ALA A 35 8.98 -1.98 11.15
N ILE A 36 10.14 -2.58 11.41
CA ILE A 36 10.96 -2.25 12.59
C ILE A 36 11.33 -0.77 12.59
N LEU A 37 11.79 -0.25 11.45
CA LEU A 37 12.17 1.16 11.32
C LEU A 37 10.97 2.09 11.54
N ALA A 38 9.81 1.80 10.93
CA ALA A 38 8.60 2.59 11.11
C ALA A 38 8.14 2.61 12.58
N LEU A 39 8.16 1.46 13.27
CA LEU A 39 7.81 1.38 14.70
C LEU A 39 8.83 2.10 15.59
N GLN A 40 10.12 2.04 15.25
CA GLN A 40 11.15 2.80 15.95
C GLN A 40 10.95 4.31 15.79
N ALA A 41 10.67 4.79 14.57
CA ALA A 41 10.36 6.19 14.32
C ALA A 41 9.10 6.63 15.09
N LEU A 42 8.04 5.80 15.06
CA LEU A 42 6.81 6.06 15.81
C LEU A 42 7.08 6.18 17.32
N ARG A 43 7.82 5.25 17.93
CA ARG A 43 8.20 5.28 19.35
C ARG A 43 8.87 6.59 19.76
N GLN A 44 9.78 7.09 18.91
CA GLN A 44 10.49 8.34 19.18
C GLN A 44 9.57 9.56 19.13
N GLN A 45 8.49 9.50 18.36
CA GLN A 45 7.58 10.62 18.14
C GLN A 45 6.35 10.61 19.05
N VAL A 46 5.99 9.47 19.67
CA VAL A 46 4.84 9.36 20.61
C VAL A 46 4.73 10.54 21.60
N PRO A 47 5.81 11.00 22.28
CA PRO A 47 5.71 12.10 23.24
C PRO A 47 5.26 13.43 22.64
N ARG A 48 5.42 13.60 21.32
CA ARG A 48 5.07 14.82 20.56
C ARG A 48 3.72 14.71 19.86
N LEU A 49 3.10 13.53 19.83
CA LEU A 49 1.81 13.34 19.19
C LEU A 49 0.68 14.01 20.00
N PRO A 50 -0.40 14.44 19.33
CA PRO A 50 -1.64 14.86 20.00
C PRO A 50 -2.15 13.80 20.98
N ALA A 51 -2.74 14.24 22.11
CA ALA A 51 -3.15 13.34 23.18
C ALA A 51 -4.19 12.30 22.74
N ASP A 52 -5.06 12.65 21.79
CA ASP A 52 -6.07 11.79 21.18
C ASP A 52 -5.50 10.74 20.21
N VAL A 53 -4.28 10.96 19.71
CA VAL A 53 -3.60 10.06 18.76
C VAL A 53 -2.68 9.05 19.48
N ARG A 54 -2.13 9.41 20.65
CA ARG A 54 -1.18 8.57 21.40
C ARG A 54 -1.67 7.13 21.65
N PRO A 55 -2.95 6.88 22.01
CA PRO A 55 -3.42 5.51 22.25
C PRO A 55 -3.28 4.59 21.02
N ASP A 56 -3.61 5.10 19.82
CA ASP A 56 -3.46 4.33 18.58
C ASP A 56 -1.98 4.06 18.25
N ALA A 57 -1.11 5.03 18.53
CA ALA A 57 0.33 4.88 18.32
C ALA A 57 0.94 3.83 19.26
N GLU A 58 0.61 3.90 20.55
CA GLU A 58 1.06 2.94 21.56
C GLU A 58 0.50 1.54 21.29
N ARG A 59 -0.76 1.44 20.85
CA ARG A 59 -1.37 0.18 20.42
C ARG A 59 -0.59 -0.43 19.26
N LEU A 60 -0.34 0.33 18.19
CA LEU A 60 0.42 -0.16 17.03
C LEU A 60 1.83 -0.63 17.44
N ILE A 61 2.50 0.10 18.33
CA ILE A 61 3.80 -0.29 18.89
C ILE A 61 3.72 -1.63 19.64
N GLY A 62 2.65 -1.84 20.41
CA GLY A 62 2.39 -3.09 21.15
C GLY A 62 2.11 -4.30 20.26
N LEU A 63 1.74 -4.08 18.99
CA LEU A 63 1.43 -5.11 18.01
C LEU A 63 2.61 -5.47 17.11
N GLU A 64 3.85 -5.14 17.51
CA GLU A 64 5.06 -5.41 16.71
C GLU A 64 5.14 -6.88 16.26
N GLU A 65 4.91 -7.84 17.16
CA GLU A 65 4.98 -9.27 16.81
C GLU A 65 3.90 -9.66 15.79
N GLN A 66 2.65 -9.22 15.99
CA GLN A 66 1.55 -9.48 15.07
C GLN A 66 1.81 -8.87 13.69
N LEU A 67 2.36 -7.65 13.66
CA LEU A 67 2.74 -6.97 12.43
C LEU A 67 3.84 -7.75 11.70
N LEU A 68 4.89 -8.17 12.39
CA LEU A 68 5.96 -8.97 11.79
C LEU A 68 5.46 -10.33 11.29
N ASP A 69 4.51 -10.94 11.98
CA ASP A 69 3.89 -12.19 11.56
C ASP A 69 3.09 -12.06 10.24
N ARG A 70 2.55 -10.88 9.92
CA ARG A 70 1.93 -10.64 8.60
C ARG A 70 2.88 -10.86 7.43
N PHE A 71 4.19 -10.86 7.65
CA PHE A 71 5.19 -11.16 6.62
C PHE A 71 5.74 -12.59 6.69
N SER A 72 5.45 -13.37 7.74
CA SER A 72 6.08 -14.67 8.00
C SER A 72 5.78 -15.70 6.91
N PHE A 73 4.63 -15.59 6.22
CA PHE A 73 4.28 -16.46 5.08
C PHE A 73 5.34 -16.47 3.96
N LEU A 74 6.12 -15.40 3.80
CA LEU A 74 7.21 -15.33 2.84
C LEU A 74 8.38 -16.29 3.18
N LEU A 75 8.45 -16.80 4.41
CA LEU A 75 9.39 -17.85 4.82
C LEU A 75 8.89 -19.26 4.48
N GLY A 76 7.63 -19.40 4.06
CA GLY A 76 6.99 -20.65 3.69
C GLY A 76 7.30 -21.11 2.26
N PRO A 77 6.43 -21.93 1.66
CA PRO A 77 6.57 -22.42 0.29
C PRO A 77 6.77 -21.30 -0.75
N LEU A 78 7.45 -21.63 -1.85
CA LEU A 78 7.70 -20.68 -2.93
C LEU A 78 6.38 -20.25 -3.59
N ILE A 79 6.12 -18.94 -3.59
CA ILE A 79 5.00 -18.33 -4.30
C ILE A 79 5.34 -18.27 -5.78
N ARG A 80 4.60 -19.03 -6.60
CA ARG A 80 4.81 -19.10 -8.05
C ARG A 80 4.22 -17.88 -8.75
N VAL A 81 5.00 -16.81 -8.81
CA VAL A 81 4.73 -15.57 -9.56
C VAL A 81 6.03 -14.99 -10.12
N VAL A 82 5.91 -14.02 -11.01
CA VAL A 82 7.05 -13.24 -11.51
C VAL A 82 7.13 -11.85 -10.85
N ARG A 83 8.35 -11.34 -10.73
CA ARG A 83 8.66 -9.93 -10.51
C ARG A 83 8.92 -9.25 -11.86
N MET A 84 8.48 -8.01 -12.00
CA MET A 84 8.53 -7.29 -13.27
C MET A 84 8.75 -5.78 -13.04
N ARG A 85 8.99 -5.03 -14.12
CA ARG A 85 8.92 -3.57 -14.05
C ARG A 85 7.49 -3.15 -13.79
N GLN A 86 7.33 -2.09 -13.02
CA GLN A 86 6.06 -1.54 -12.59
C GLN A 86 6.17 -0.02 -12.61
N HIS A 87 5.07 0.69 -12.35
CA HIS A 87 5.09 2.14 -12.18
C HIS A 87 5.92 2.55 -10.96
N GLY A 88 5.78 1.83 -9.85
CA GLY A 88 6.64 2.00 -8.67
C GLY A 88 6.23 3.10 -7.69
N ASP A 89 5.26 3.94 -8.06
CA ASP A 89 4.60 4.92 -7.20
C ASP A 89 3.17 5.20 -7.70
N LEU A 90 2.41 4.14 -8.00
CA LEU A 90 1.07 4.28 -8.55
C LEU A 90 0.06 4.72 -7.47
N HIS A 91 -0.62 5.85 -7.71
CA HIS A 91 -1.73 6.35 -6.91
C HIS A 91 -2.65 7.24 -7.76
N LEU A 92 -3.79 7.72 -7.23
CA LEU A 92 -4.82 8.44 -8.00
C LEU A 92 -4.32 9.72 -8.70
N ARG A 93 -3.25 10.36 -8.21
CA ARG A 93 -2.71 11.56 -8.88
C ARG A 93 -1.89 11.22 -10.12
N GLN A 94 -1.48 9.95 -10.26
CA GLN A 94 -0.73 9.43 -11.40
C GLN A 94 -1.63 8.80 -12.47
N VAL A 95 -2.95 9.00 -12.35
CA VAL A 95 -3.94 8.47 -13.28
C VAL A 95 -4.79 9.63 -13.79
N LEU A 96 -4.74 9.87 -15.10
CA LEU A 96 -5.56 10.86 -15.78
C LEU A 96 -6.67 10.17 -16.55
N TYR A 97 -7.88 10.71 -16.48
CA TYR A 97 -9.00 10.26 -17.31
C TYR A 97 -9.27 11.31 -18.39
N THR A 98 -9.07 10.94 -19.66
CA THR A 98 -9.34 11.81 -20.80
C THR A 98 -9.80 10.99 -22.00
N SER A 99 -10.68 11.56 -22.82
CA SER A 99 -11.19 10.93 -24.05
C SER A 99 -11.75 9.51 -23.88
N GLY A 100 -12.28 9.18 -22.70
CA GLY A 100 -12.87 7.88 -22.42
C GLY A 100 -11.90 6.79 -21.94
N ASP A 101 -10.63 7.12 -21.70
CA ASP A 101 -9.62 6.15 -21.24
C ASP A 101 -8.74 6.71 -20.11
N PHE A 102 -8.01 5.81 -19.45
CA PHE A 102 -7.07 6.11 -18.37
C PHE A 102 -5.63 6.12 -18.86
N TYR A 103 -4.91 7.18 -18.52
CA TYR A 103 -3.49 7.35 -18.81
C TYR A 103 -2.70 7.34 -17.50
N PHE A 104 -1.61 6.57 -17.49
CA PHE A 104 -0.68 6.49 -16.37
C PHE A 104 0.52 7.39 -16.65
N ILE A 105 0.84 8.30 -15.73
CA ILE A 105 1.92 9.29 -15.86
C ILE A 105 3.03 9.02 -14.83
N ASP A 106 4.13 9.78 -14.86
CA ASP A 106 5.22 9.75 -13.87
C ASP A 106 5.76 8.34 -13.52
N VAL A 107 6.10 7.56 -14.55
CA VAL A 107 6.66 6.19 -14.44
C VAL A 107 8.13 6.15 -13.97
N GLU A 108 8.54 7.11 -13.15
CA GLU A 108 9.90 7.20 -12.58
C GLU A 108 10.08 6.34 -11.33
N GLY A 109 8.97 5.94 -10.68
CA GLY A 109 8.94 5.26 -9.39
C GLY A 109 9.11 6.21 -8.21
N GLU A 110 9.12 5.66 -6.99
CA GLU A 110 9.12 6.44 -5.74
C GLU A 110 10.29 7.46 -5.67
N PRO A 111 10.00 8.77 -5.60
CA PRO A 111 11.02 9.83 -5.72
C PRO A 111 12.10 9.79 -4.63
N THR A 112 11.74 9.38 -3.42
CA THR A 112 12.63 9.31 -2.25
C THR A 112 13.64 8.16 -2.35
N ARG A 113 13.44 7.20 -3.27
CA ARG A 113 14.32 6.04 -3.43
C ARG A 113 15.43 6.33 -4.44
N PRO A 114 16.63 5.74 -4.27
CA PRO A 114 17.71 5.87 -5.24
C PRO A 114 17.31 5.22 -6.59
N LEU A 115 17.89 5.71 -7.70
CA LEU A 115 17.59 5.23 -9.05
C LEU A 115 17.81 3.72 -9.22
N SER A 116 18.81 3.16 -8.55
CA SER A 116 19.08 1.72 -8.55
C SER A 116 17.91 0.91 -7.99
N GLU A 117 17.21 1.43 -6.98
CA GLU A 117 16.05 0.78 -6.39
C GLU A 117 14.78 0.95 -7.23
N ARG A 118 14.58 2.14 -7.81
CA ARG A 118 13.43 2.43 -8.69
C ARG A 118 13.37 1.53 -9.93
N ARG A 119 14.53 1.06 -10.40
CA ARG A 119 14.64 0.15 -11.56
C ARG A 119 14.45 -1.33 -11.22
N LEU A 120 14.35 -1.70 -9.93
CA LEU A 120 14.21 -3.10 -9.53
C LEU A 120 12.86 -3.67 -9.98
N LYS A 121 12.89 -4.93 -10.46
CA LYS A 121 11.68 -5.70 -10.73
C LYS A 121 11.02 -6.10 -9.40
N ARG A 122 9.72 -5.85 -9.27
CA ARG A 122 8.93 -6.07 -8.05
C ARG A 122 7.61 -6.79 -8.39
N SER A 123 6.85 -7.14 -7.35
CA SER A 123 5.48 -7.63 -7.52
C SER A 123 4.61 -6.50 -8.08
N ALA A 124 3.79 -6.79 -9.09
CA ALA A 124 2.80 -5.85 -9.62
C ALA A 124 1.74 -5.48 -8.55
N LEU A 125 1.57 -6.31 -7.52
CA LEU A 125 0.67 -6.03 -6.39
C LEU A 125 1.12 -4.84 -5.54
N ARG A 126 2.37 -4.37 -5.68
CA ARG A 126 2.83 -3.14 -5.02
C ARG A 126 2.13 -1.91 -5.57
N ASP A 127 2.03 -1.78 -6.88
CA ASP A 127 1.24 -0.73 -7.54
C ASP A 127 -0.26 -0.86 -7.24
N VAL A 128 -0.79 -2.09 -7.17
CA VAL A 128 -2.19 -2.33 -6.75
C VAL A 128 -2.40 -1.82 -5.32
N ALA A 129 -1.51 -2.14 -4.39
CA ALA A 129 -1.57 -1.63 -3.02
C ALA A 129 -1.51 -0.10 -2.96
N GLY A 130 -0.68 0.55 -3.78
CA GLY A 130 -0.63 2.00 -3.90
C GLY A 130 -1.97 2.61 -4.30
N MET A 131 -2.66 2.05 -5.29
CA MET A 131 -4.00 2.50 -5.68
C MET A 131 -5.05 2.30 -4.59
N LEU A 132 -5.05 1.13 -3.93
CA LEU A 132 -5.97 0.83 -2.85
C LEU A 132 -5.82 1.81 -1.67
N ARG A 133 -4.56 2.07 -1.27
CA ARG A 133 -4.23 3.10 -0.27
C ARG A 133 -4.66 4.49 -0.72
N SER A 134 -4.52 4.80 -2.02
CA SER A 134 -4.96 6.09 -2.56
C SER A 134 -6.47 6.30 -2.49
N PHE A 135 -7.30 5.26 -2.63
CA PHE A 135 -8.74 5.37 -2.42
C PHE A 135 -9.07 5.65 -0.95
N GLU A 136 -8.45 4.93 -0.02
CA GLU A 136 -8.65 5.17 1.41
C GLU A 136 -8.27 6.60 1.79
N TYR A 137 -7.11 7.06 1.34
CA TYR A 137 -6.66 8.43 1.54
C TYR A 137 -7.63 9.46 0.93
N ALA A 138 -8.13 9.23 -0.29
CA ALA A 138 -9.08 10.15 -0.93
C ALA A 138 -10.39 10.28 -0.12
N ALA A 139 -10.89 9.17 0.42
CA ALA A 139 -12.08 9.16 1.27
C ALA A 139 -11.86 9.95 2.57
N GLN A 140 -10.74 9.70 3.25
CA GLN A 140 -10.38 10.37 4.49
C GLN A 140 -10.13 11.88 4.28
N HIS A 141 -9.41 12.23 3.22
CA HIS A 141 -9.16 13.62 2.86
C HIS A 141 -10.45 14.36 2.51
N GLY A 142 -11.39 13.70 1.83
CA GLY A 142 -12.73 14.24 1.58
C GLY A 142 -13.47 14.55 2.88
N LEU A 143 -13.42 13.65 3.86
CA LEU A 143 -14.05 13.84 5.17
C LEU A 143 -13.46 15.06 5.92
N ILE A 144 -12.13 15.21 5.92
CA ILE A 144 -11.47 16.39 6.52
C ILE A 144 -11.92 17.67 5.83
N LYS A 145 -11.95 17.69 4.50
CA LYS A 145 -12.36 18.88 3.73
C LYS A 145 -13.82 19.28 4.02
N GLU A 146 -14.70 18.30 4.19
CA GLU A 146 -16.09 18.57 4.59
C GLU A 146 -16.19 19.07 6.04
N GLN A 147 -15.37 18.56 6.96
CA GLN A 147 -15.27 19.11 8.32
C GLN A 147 -14.86 20.58 8.33
N GLU A 148 -13.86 20.94 7.53
CA GLU A 148 -13.38 22.32 7.38
C GLU A 148 -14.48 23.24 6.78
N ARG A 149 -15.26 22.73 5.82
CA ARG A 149 -16.33 23.49 5.13
C ARG A 149 -17.60 23.66 5.95
N ALA A 150 -18.06 22.59 6.60
CA ALA A 150 -19.38 22.55 7.21
C ALA A 150 -19.48 23.42 8.47
N GLY A 151 -18.36 23.77 9.12
CA GLY A 151 -18.31 24.58 10.35
C GLY A 151 -19.11 23.98 11.53
N ARG A 152 -19.66 22.77 11.37
CA ARG A 152 -20.53 22.05 12.31
C ARG A 152 -19.89 20.70 12.61
N PRO A 153 -19.23 20.55 13.77
CA PRO A 153 -18.53 19.31 14.15
C PRO A 153 -19.41 18.05 14.19
N GLY A 154 -20.74 18.20 14.28
CA GLY A 154 -21.69 17.09 14.48
C GLY A 154 -22.01 16.23 13.26
N ASP A 155 -21.57 16.61 12.04
CA ASP A 155 -21.86 15.84 10.82
C ASP A 155 -20.74 14.88 10.43
N VAL A 156 -19.50 15.10 10.90
CA VAL A 156 -18.33 14.27 10.58
C VAL A 156 -18.49 12.82 11.04
N PRO A 157 -18.90 12.53 12.29
CA PRO A 157 -19.10 11.15 12.73
C PRO A 157 -20.19 10.41 11.93
N LYS A 158 -21.15 11.15 11.33
CA LYS A 158 -22.19 10.56 10.48
C LYS A 158 -21.69 10.23 9.07
N LEU A 159 -20.65 10.93 8.60
CA LEU A 159 -20.06 10.76 7.28
C LEU A 159 -18.94 9.72 7.26
N GLU A 160 -18.29 9.45 8.39
CA GLU A 160 -17.22 8.46 8.49
C GLU A 160 -17.59 7.05 7.97
N PRO A 161 -18.78 6.48 8.31
CA PRO A 161 -19.20 5.20 7.73
C PRO A 161 -19.33 5.23 6.21
N TRP A 162 -19.76 6.36 5.64
CA TRP A 162 -19.91 6.53 4.19
C TRP A 162 -18.55 6.66 3.48
N ALA A 163 -17.60 7.37 4.08
CA ALA A 163 -16.24 7.44 3.57
C ALA A 163 -15.59 6.04 3.53
N ARG A 164 -15.77 5.25 4.59
CA ARG A 164 -15.32 3.86 4.66
C ARG A 164 -16.03 2.97 3.63
N TYR A 165 -17.34 3.11 3.50
CA TYR A 165 -18.11 2.35 2.51
C TYR A 165 -17.62 2.64 1.08
N TRP A 166 -17.41 3.91 0.76
CA TRP A 166 -16.90 4.33 -0.54
C TRP A 166 -15.51 3.75 -0.82
N SER A 167 -14.58 3.84 0.14
CA SER A 167 -13.21 3.34 -0.07
C SER A 167 -13.17 1.82 -0.28
N ILE A 168 -14.00 1.07 0.46
CA ILE A 168 -14.14 -0.39 0.30
C ILE A 168 -14.70 -0.74 -1.09
N TRP A 169 -15.77 -0.07 -1.53
CA TRP A 169 -16.38 -0.37 -2.83
C TRP A 169 -15.54 0.06 -4.01
N ALA A 170 -14.88 1.22 -3.94
CA ALA A 170 -13.92 1.66 -4.95
C ALA A 170 -12.76 0.66 -5.07
N SER A 171 -12.22 0.22 -3.93
CA SER A 171 -11.18 -0.81 -3.84
C SER A 171 -11.63 -2.13 -4.45
N ALA A 172 -12.84 -2.60 -4.12
CA ALA A 172 -13.39 -3.84 -4.64
C ALA A 172 -13.65 -3.78 -6.15
N ALA A 173 -14.16 -2.66 -6.66
CA ALA A 173 -14.38 -2.45 -8.09
C ALA A 173 -13.05 -2.43 -8.86
N PHE A 174 -12.07 -1.68 -8.35
CA PHE A 174 -10.72 -1.63 -8.92
C PHE A 174 -10.06 -3.01 -8.94
N LEU A 175 -10.04 -3.71 -7.81
CA LEU A 175 -9.39 -5.01 -7.69
C LEU A 175 -10.07 -6.05 -8.60
N ARG A 176 -11.40 -6.02 -8.69
CA ARG A 176 -12.15 -6.89 -9.61
C ARG A 176 -11.77 -6.63 -11.06
N GLY A 177 -11.74 -5.37 -11.49
CA GLY A 177 -11.32 -5.01 -12.85
C GLY A 177 -9.88 -5.45 -13.14
N TYR A 178 -8.97 -5.19 -12.20
CA TYR A 178 -7.57 -5.58 -12.29
C TYR A 178 -7.39 -7.09 -12.43
N LEU A 179 -7.98 -7.88 -11.51
CA LEU A 179 -7.86 -9.33 -11.51
C LEU A 179 -8.56 -9.98 -12.71
N SER A 180 -9.67 -9.42 -13.19
CA SER A 180 -10.34 -9.92 -14.41
C SER A 180 -9.47 -9.70 -15.64
N THR A 181 -8.77 -8.55 -15.72
CA THR A 181 -7.88 -8.22 -16.83
C THR A 181 -6.57 -9.01 -16.78
N ALA A 182 -6.07 -9.29 -15.57
CA ALA A 182 -4.80 -9.97 -15.33
C ALA A 182 -4.95 -11.47 -15.03
N ALA A 183 -6.12 -12.07 -15.31
CA ALA A 183 -6.47 -13.41 -14.85
C ALA A 183 -5.45 -14.50 -15.23
N ASP A 184 -4.92 -14.43 -16.46
CA ASP A 184 -3.92 -15.39 -16.97
C ASP A 184 -2.47 -14.92 -16.80
N ALA A 185 -2.25 -13.77 -16.18
CA ALA A 185 -0.94 -13.15 -16.11
C ALA A 185 -0.03 -13.83 -15.07
N PRO A 186 1.27 -14.02 -15.37
CA PRO A 186 2.19 -14.74 -14.49
C PRO A 186 2.58 -13.95 -13.22
N PHE A 187 2.21 -12.67 -13.14
CA PHE A 187 2.51 -11.80 -12.00
C PHE A 187 1.41 -11.76 -10.94
N VAL A 188 0.27 -12.45 -11.16
CA VAL A 188 -0.81 -12.60 -10.17
C VAL A 188 -0.77 -14.04 -9.64
N PRO A 189 -0.72 -14.26 -8.31
CA PRO A 189 -0.81 -15.60 -7.76
C PRO A 189 -2.14 -16.27 -8.13
N ARG A 190 -2.08 -17.49 -8.68
CA ARG A 190 -3.27 -18.29 -9.01
C ARG A 190 -4.01 -18.79 -7.76
N ASN A 191 -3.28 -19.00 -6.67
CA ASN A 191 -3.85 -19.39 -5.39
C ASN A 191 -4.37 -18.14 -4.67
N SER A 192 -5.65 -18.16 -4.28
CA SER A 192 -6.32 -17.05 -3.59
C SER A 192 -5.68 -16.68 -2.25
N GLU A 193 -5.15 -17.66 -1.52
CA GLU A 193 -4.42 -17.45 -0.26
C GLU A 193 -3.12 -16.68 -0.52
N ASN A 194 -2.32 -17.12 -1.49
CA ASN A 194 -1.09 -16.41 -1.86
C ASN A 194 -1.37 -15.00 -2.40
N LEU A 195 -2.45 -14.83 -3.17
CA LEU A 195 -2.89 -13.51 -3.64
C LEU A 195 -3.26 -12.61 -2.46
N HIS A 196 -4.07 -13.12 -1.53
CA HIS A 196 -4.49 -12.39 -0.35
C HIS A 196 -3.29 -11.99 0.50
N GLN A 197 -2.43 -12.94 0.89
CA GLN A 197 -1.25 -12.69 1.72
C GLN A 197 -0.27 -11.72 1.06
N LEU A 198 0.01 -11.89 -0.23
CA LEU A 198 0.94 -11.00 -0.94
C LEU A 198 0.37 -9.59 -1.11
N LEU A 199 -0.94 -9.45 -1.37
CA LEU A 199 -1.60 -8.15 -1.43
C LEU A 199 -1.61 -7.46 -0.06
N GLN A 200 -1.98 -8.18 1.01
CA GLN A 200 -1.98 -7.66 2.38
C GLN A 200 -0.58 -7.21 2.81
N ALA A 201 0.46 -7.99 2.48
CA ALA A 201 1.84 -7.60 2.77
C ALA A 201 2.26 -6.31 2.04
N ASN A 202 1.85 -6.13 0.78
CA ASN A 202 2.14 -4.89 0.04
C ASN A 202 1.33 -3.69 0.56
N LEU A 203 0.07 -3.90 0.95
CA LEU A 203 -0.74 -2.87 1.61
C LEU A 203 -0.09 -2.41 2.92
N LEU A 204 0.32 -3.36 3.75
CA LEU A 204 0.96 -3.07 5.03
C LEU A 204 2.32 -2.39 4.84
N GLU A 205 3.16 -2.84 3.91
CA GLU A 205 4.43 -2.15 3.64
C GLU A 205 4.23 -0.73 3.11
N LYS A 206 3.26 -0.50 2.21
CA LYS A 206 2.96 0.86 1.74
C LYS A 206 2.42 1.74 2.88
N ALA A 207 1.56 1.21 3.75
CA ALA A 207 1.04 1.95 4.89
C ALA A 207 2.14 2.32 5.90
N LEU A 208 3.12 1.44 6.13
CA LEU A 208 4.28 1.73 6.98
C LEU A 208 5.22 2.76 6.37
N TYR A 209 5.43 2.69 5.05
CA TYR A 209 6.18 3.71 4.32
C TYR A 209 5.49 5.09 4.42
N GLU A 210 4.17 5.14 4.23
CA GLU A 210 3.39 6.37 4.37
C GLU A 210 3.41 6.91 5.81
N LEU A 211 3.39 6.04 6.82
CA LEU A 211 3.51 6.46 8.22
C LEU A 211 4.82 7.20 8.50
N ASP A 212 5.94 6.69 7.99
CA ASP A 212 7.25 7.33 8.14
C ASP A 212 7.30 8.69 7.45
N ASP A 213 6.74 8.81 6.24
CA ASP A 213 6.62 10.09 5.54
C ASP A 213 5.74 11.10 6.31
N GLU A 214 4.57 10.65 6.78
CA GLU A 214 3.61 11.49 7.49
C GLU A 214 4.16 11.97 8.85
N LEU A 215 4.91 11.12 9.56
CA LEU A 215 5.60 11.45 10.81
C LEU A 215 6.58 12.63 10.64
N ASN A 216 7.19 12.77 9.46
CA ASN A 216 8.19 13.78 9.18
C ASN A 216 7.61 15.05 8.54
N ASN A 217 6.50 14.93 7.81
CA ASN A 217 6.00 16.01 6.94
C ASN A 217 4.62 16.57 7.34
N ARG A 218 3.75 15.79 7.99
CA ARG A 218 2.31 16.12 8.20
C ARG A 218 1.74 15.48 9.47
N PRO A 219 2.24 15.84 10.65
CA PRO A 219 1.85 15.20 11.92
C PRO A 219 0.35 15.28 12.22
N GLU A 220 -0.39 16.23 11.62
CA GLU A 220 -1.83 16.38 11.78
C GLU A 220 -2.65 15.20 11.21
N TRP A 221 -2.11 14.41 10.29
CA TRP A 221 -2.83 13.30 9.64
C TRP A 221 -2.44 11.92 10.14
N ILE A 222 -1.49 11.87 11.06
CA ILE A 222 -0.95 10.61 11.55
C ILE A 222 -2.01 9.71 12.20
N GLY A 223 -3.01 10.30 12.88
CA GLY A 223 -4.10 9.52 13.48
C GLY A 223 -4.85 8.67 12.46
N LEU A 224 -5.06 9.19 11.25
CA LEU A 224 -5.70 8.44 10.16
C LEU A 224 -4.79 7.33 9.62
N ARG A 225 -3.49 7.58 9.53
CA ARG A 225 -2.50 6.57 9.09
C ARG A 225 -2.44 5.41 10.08
N LEU A 226 -2.39 5.70 11.38
CA LEU A 226 -2.38 4.70 12.43
C LEU A 226 -3.63 3.83 12.40
N ARG A 227 -4.83 4.44 12.30
CA ARG A 227 -6.09 3.69 12.19
C ARG A 227 -6.14 2.79 10.95
N GLY A 228 -5.61 3.26 9.81
CA GLY A 228 -5.51 2.42 8.61
C GLY A 228 -4.64 1.19 8.80
N ILE A 229 -3.49 1.33 9.48
CA ILE A 229 -2.59 0.20 9.78
C ILE A 229 -3.25 -0.75 10.79
N LEU A 230 -3.86 -0.23 11.86
CA LEU A 230 -4.60 -1.02 12.84
C LEU A 230 -5.71 -1.83 12.18
N TRP A 231 -6.47 -1.22 11.25
CA TRP A 231 -7.49 -1.92 10.49
C TRP A 231 -6.93 -3.07 9.65
N LEU A 232 -5.77 -2.88 8.98
CA LEU A 232 -5.08 -3.95 8.24
C LEU A 232 -4.61 -5.09 9.16
N LEU A 233 -4.32 -4.79 10.43
CA LEU A 233 -3.99 -5.79 11.44
C LEU A 233 -5.21 -6.52 12.02
N GLY A 234 -6.42 -6.06 11.72
CA GLY A 234 -7.67 -6.60 12.28
C GLY A 234 -8.08 -5.95 13.60
N GLU A 235 -7.47 -4.82 13.93
CA GLU A 235 -7.73 -4.05 15.14
C GLU A 235 -8.70 -2.92 14.79
N SER A 236 -9.97 -3.09 15.13
CA SER A 236 -11.04 -2.08 14.94
C SER A 236 -11.71 -1.75 16.25
#